data_AF-A0A6M2D6F4-F1
#
_entry.id   AF-A0A6M2D6F4-F1
#
_cell.length_a   1.000
_cell.length_b   1.000
_cell.length_c   1.000
_cell.angle_alpha   90.00
_cell.angle_beta   90.00
_cell.angle_gamma   90.00
#
_symmetry.space_group_name_H-M   'P 1'
#
loop_
_entity.id
_entity.type
_entity.pdbx_description
1 polymer ?
#
loop_
_entity_poly.entity_id
_entity_poly.type
_entity_poly.pdbx_seq_one_letter_code
_entity_poly.pdbx_strand_id
1 'polypeptide(L)'
;DSGVTHPVAKRVPSDVGRDAAADIRRHITASFKQKKGPFSCYFVTEFVTFALPTEIREFHPSVQKVLFDELLDQDVQKELEEDSAIINWSLELTETLGSRLYALWNRSAGNCLLDSALQATWGVFDRDNSLRRVLGDSLCEAASVLYPRWREAEALQARLLHFSLDEAQWQEDWATLVSLAAQPGSALEQMHVFTLAHVLRRPIVVYGVKYVKSFRGEALGYARFEGIYIPLLWEPSFCWKSPIALGYTRGHFSALVPMEPEPEVISGAGADSRNDLQVAFLPLMTADRQLLPLHFLTQGEVGREEEIIKQWFDCCVTDGGLLVAQQKVPRSSHLVLQMVDQWLEAYRKLSPRHRLTDSQSGYSSDGDSDQE
;
A
#
# COMPACT_ATOMS: atom_id res chain seq x y z
N ASP A 1 -21.56 32.35 -6.59
CA ASP A 1 -20.14 32.00 -6.70
C ASP A 1 -19.94 30.52 -6.91
N SER A 2 -19.78 30.12 -8.17
CA SER A 2 -19.32 28.79 -8.54
C SER A 2 -17.84 28.67 -8.18
N GLY A 3 -17.58 28.19 -6.96
CA GLY A 3 -16.23 27.93 -6.45
C GLY A 3 -15.55 26.84 -7.27
N VAL A 4 -14.80 27.23 -8.30
CA VAL A 4 -13.85 26.35 -8.97
C VAL A 4 -12.68 26.17 -8.00
N THR A 5 -12.77 25.17 -7.14
CA THR A 5 -11.62 24.71 -6.35
C THR A 5 -10.58 24.17 -7.33
N HIS A 6 -9.49 24.88 -7.52
CA HIS A 6 -8.35 24.36 -8.28
C HIS A 6 -7.84 23.08 -7.61
N PRO A 7 -7.52 22.03 -8.38
CA PRO A 7 -6.98 20.80 -7.81
C PRO A 7 -5.68 21.12 -7.06
N VAL A 8 -5.59 20.64 -5.81
CA VAL A 8 -4.39 20.81 -4.99
C VAL A 8 -3.22 20.10 -5.68
N ALA A 9 -2.13 20.84 -5.88
CA ALA A 9 -0.92 20.28 -6.47
C ALA A 9 -0.34 19.20 -5.54
N LYS A 10 -0.18 17.98 -6.05
CA LYS A 10 0.34 16.86 -5.26
C LYS A 10 1.84 16.99 -5.02
N ARG A 11 2.28 16.64 -3.81
CA ARG A 11 3.68 16.69 -3.37
C ARG A 11 4.02 15.42 -2.60
N VAL A 12 4.51 14.42 -3.31
CA VAL A 12 4.95 13.14 -2.74
C VAL A 12 6.46 13.14 -2.45
N PRO A 13 6.95 12.31 -1.50
CA PRO A 13 8.38 12.26 -1.15
C PRO A 13 9.31 12.05 -2.34
N SER A 14 8.99 11.11 -3.23
CA SER A 14 9.81 10.76 -4.38
C SER A 14 9.96 11.87 -5.43
N ASP A 15 9.04 12.84 -5.43
CA ASP A 15 9.03 13.94 -6.40
C ASP A 15 9.80 15.16 -5.90
N VAL A 16 9.90 15.30 -4.57
CA VAL A 16 10.75 16.28 -3.89
C VAL A 16 12.19 15.78 -3.85
N GLY A 17 12.43 14.60 -3.28
CA GLY A 17 13.75 13.99 -3.16
C GLY A 17 14.18 13.18 -4.38
N ARG A 18 14.23 13.82 -5.56
CA ARG A 18 14.38 13.13 -6.86
C ARG A 18 15.64 12.28 -6.98
N ASP A 19 16.77 12.77 -6.49
CA ASP A 19 18.06 12.08 -6.57
C ASP A 19 18.07 10.85 -5.66
N ALA A 20 17.65 11.02 -4.40
CA ALA A 20 17.49 9.91 -3.46
C ALA A 20 16.50 8.86 -4.01
N ALA A 21 15.37 9.30 -4.58
CA ALA A 21 14.40 8.40 -5.21
C ALA A 21 15.00 7.63 -6.40
N ALA A 22 15.87 8.26 -7.19
CA ALA A 22 16.56 7.59 -8.30
C ALA A 22 17.55 6.53 -7.79
N ASP A 23 18.30 6.83 -6.73
CA ASP A 23 19.22 5.87 -6.13
C ASP A 23 18.48 4.71 -5.45
N ILE A 24 17.32 4.97 -4.82
CA ILE A 24 16.42 3.91 -4.32
C ILE A 24 16.02 2.97 -5.46
N ARG A 25 15.57 3.50 -6.61
CA ARG A 25 15.18 2.65 -7.76
C ARG A 25 16.34 1.82 -8.32
N ARG A 26 17.56 2.35 -8.32
CA ARG A 26 18.76 1.59 -8.68
C ARG A 26 19.02 0.44 -7.70
N HIS A 27 18.88 0.69 -6.39
CA HIS A 27 19.01 -0.36 -5.37
C HIS A 27 17.93 -1.43 -5.52
N ILE A 28 16.67 -1.04 -5.71
CA ILE A 28 15.56 -1.98 -5.98
C ILE A 28 15.91 -2.86 -7.18
N THR A 29 16.35 -2.26 -8.28
CA THR A 29 16.73 -2.99 -9.51
C THR A 29 17.86 -3.99 -9.25
N ALA A 30 18.88 -3.60 -8.48
CA ALA A 30 19.98 -4.47 -8.11
C ALA A 30 19.58 -5.61 -7.16
N SER A 31 18.51 -5.43 -6.39
CA SER A 31 17.96 -6.41 -5.45
C SER A 31 17.18 -7.54 -6.14
N PHE A 32 16.70 -7.32 -7.37
CA PHE A 32 16.01 -8.38 -8.11
C PHE A 32 16.98 -9.52 -8.42
N LYS A 33 16.52 -10.73 -8.13
CA LYS A 33 17.17 -12.00 -8.47
C LYS A 33 16.15 -12.91 -9.10
N GLN A 34 16.62 -13.87 -9.88
CA GLN A 34 15.76 -14.89 -10.46
C GLN A 34 16.11 -16.24 -9.87
N LYS A 35 15.11 -16.98 -9.41
CA LYS A 35 15.33 -18.35 -8.94
C LYS A 35 15.33 -19.29 -10.12
N LYS A 36 16.38 -20.10 -10.25
CA LYS A 36 16.42 -21.19 -11.22
C LYS A 36 15.64 -22.38 -10.66
N GLY A 37 14.82 -23.02 -11.50
CA GLY A 37 14.07 -24.21 -11.10
C GLY A 37 12.76 -24.35 -11.87
N PRO A 38 11.82 -25.17 -11.37
CA PRO A 38 10.52 -25.37 -12.01
C PRO A 38 9.63 -24.12 -11.98
N PHE A 39 9.85 -23.23 -11.00
CA PHE A 39 9.19 -21.94 -10.90
C PHE A 39 10.21 -20.80 -11.09
N SER A 40 10.44 -20.44 -12.35
CA SER A 40 11.37 -19.38 -12.78
C SER A 40 10.77 -17.99 -12.60
N CYS A 41 10.63 -17.57 -11.35
CA CYS A 41 10.09 -16.26 -10.98
C CYS A 41 11.19 -15.37 -10.40
N TYR A 42 11.13 -14.08 -10.71
CA TYR A 42 11.99 -13.09 -10.06
C TYR A 42 11.54 -12.84 -8.63
N PHE A 43 12.45 -12.35 -7.81
CA PHE A 43 12.17 -11.96 -6.44
C PHE A 43 13.11 -10.87 -5.94
N VAL A 44 12.65 -10.08 -4.98
CA VAL A 44 13.47 -9.10 -4.24
C VAL A 44 14.18 -9.76 -3.05
N THR A 45 15.38 -9.31 -2.76
CA THR A 45 16.14 -9.80 -1.59
C THR A 45 15.94 -8.99 -0.33
N GLU A 46 15.39 -7.78 -0.44
CA GLU A 46 15.21 -6.85 0.67
C GLU A 46 13.79 -6.89 1.24
N PHE A 47 13.69 -6.77 2.57
CA PHE A 47 12.43 -6.60 3.28
C PHE A 47 12.26 -5.15 3.67
N VAL A 48 11.37 -4.43 2.98
CA VAL A 48 11.10 -3.01 3.23
C VAL A 48 9.59 -2.78 3.27
N THR A 49 9.13 -1.99 4.23
CA THR A 49 7.74 -1.52 4.36
C THR A 49 7.81 -0.03 4.64
N PHE A 50 7.02 0.77 3.90
CA PHE A 50 6.94 2.21 4.11
C PHE A 50 5.83 2.53 5.11
N ALA A 51 6.10 3.46 6.02
CA ALA A 51 5.11 4.04 6.92
C ALA A 51 5.30 5.56 6.96
N LEU A 52 4.23 6.30 7.28
CA LEU A 52 4.31 7.75 7.41
C LEU A 52 5.10 8.13 8.67
N PRO A 53 6.05 9.08 8.59
CA PRO A 53 6.88 9.44 9.73
C PRO A 53 6.05 10.04 10.86
N THR A 54 6.37 9.65 12.10
CA THR A 54 5.72 10.17 13.31
C THR A 54 5.79 11.70 13.45
N GLU A 55 6.84 12.33 12.90
CA GLU A 55 7.03 13.79 12.87
C GLU A 55 5.81 14.55 12.33
N ILE A 56 5.01 13.94 11.46
CA ILE A 56 3.77 14.54 10.94
C ILE A 56 2.82 14.93 12.08
N ARG A 57 2.77 14.15 13.16
CA ARG A 57 1.92 14.42 14.34
C ARG A 57 2.36 15.67 15.10
N GLU A 58 3.62 16.04 14.99
CA GLU A 58 4.21 17.19 15.71
C GLU A 58 3.90 18.53 15.03
N PHE A 59 3.54 18.51 13.74
CA PHE A 59 3.19 19.72 13.02
C PHE A 59 1.88 20.34 13.53
N HIS A 60 1.76 21.66 13.38
CA HIS A 60 0.51 22.36 13.67
C HIS A 60 -0.63 21.79 12.78
N PRO A 61 -1.88 21.66 13.27
CA PRO A 61 -2.99 21.06 12.52
C PRO A 61 -3.23 21.66 11.13
N SER A 62 -2.98 22.96 10.95
CA SER A 62 -3.07 23.60 9.63
C SER A 62 -2.02 23.10 8.64
N VAL A 63 -0.82 22.76 9.11
CA VAL A 63 0.28 22.21 8.30
C VAL A 63 0.02 20.73 8.01
N GLN A 64 -0.47 19.97 9.00
CA GLN A 64 -0.90 18.59 8.79
C GLN A 64 -1.96 18.50 7.68
N LYS A 65 -2.95 19.39 7.70
CA LYS A 65 -3.98 19.46 6.66
C LYS A 65 -3.37 19.69 5.27
N VAL A 66 -2.50 20.68 5.12
CA VAL A 66 -1.81 20.95 3.84
C VAL A 66 -1.00 19.74 3.38
N LEU A 67 -0.26 19.12 4.29
CA LEU A 67 0.53 17.92 4.00
C LEU A 67 -0.36 16.78 3.50
N PHE A 68 -1.46 16.47 4.20
CA PHE A 68 -2.37 15.40 3.79
C PHE A 68 -3.13 15.72 2.50
N ASP A 69 -3.48 16.98 2.23
CA ASP A 69 -4.09 17.41 0.96
C ASP A 69 -3.12 17.22 -0.23
N GLU A 70 -1.82 17.47 -0.01
CA GLU A 70 -0.78 17.31 -1.03
C GLU A 70 -0.29 15.85 -1.19
N LEU A 71 -0.37 15.01 -0.15
CA LEU A 71 0.15 13.63 -0.14
C LEU A 71 -0.90 12.56 -0.47
N LEU A 72 -2.10 12.66 0.11
CA LEU A 72 -3.10 11.59 0.08
C LEU A 72 -4.01 11.70 -1.14
N ASP A 73 -4.57 10.57 -1.54
CA ASP A 73 -5.72 10.54 -2.42
C ASP A 73 -7.00 10.62 -1.59
N GLN A 74 -7.52 11.84 -1.44
CA GLN A 74 -8.70 12.12 -0.61
C GLN A 74 -9.97 11.45 -1.14
N ASP A 75 -10.08 11.28 -2.46
CA ASP A 75 -11.24 10.63 -3.07
C ASP A 75 -11.21 9.12 -2.81
N VAL A 76 -10.04 8.49 -2.93
CA VAL A 76 -9.85 7.08 -2.58
C VAL A 76 -10.05 6.86 -1.08
N GLN A 77 -9.46 7.72 -0.23
CA GLN A 77 -9.62 7.62 1.22
C GLN A 77 -11.09 7.68 1.61
N LYS A 78 -11.82 8.66 1.09
CA LYS A 78 -13.25 8.82 1.35
C LYS A 78 -14.07 7.62 0.87
N GLU A 79 -13.85 7.13 -0.34
CA GLU A 79 -14.63 6.02 -0.89
C GLU A 79 -14.42 4.72 -0.11
N LEU A 80 -13.19 4.45 0.31
CA LEU A 80 -12.85 3.25 1.07
C LEU A 80 -13.26 3.34 2.54
N GLU A 81 -13.19 4.52 3.16
CA GLU A 81 -13.45 4.70 4.60
C GLU A 81 -14.90 5.11 4.88
N GLU A 82 -15.37 6.21 4.29
CA GLU A 82 -16.67 6.80 4.60
C GLU A 82 -17.80 6.16 3.80
N ASP A 83 -17.63 5.97 2.49
CA ASP A 83 -18.73 5.55 1.61
C ASP A 83 -19.01 4.03 1.71
N SER A 84 -17.97 3.23 2.01
CA SER A 84 -18.04 1.76 1.90
C SER A 84 -17.55 0.99 3.14
N ALA A 85 -16.98 1.65 4.16
CA ALA A 85 -16.44 1.01 5.37
C ALA A 85 -15.50 -0.18 5.08
N ILE A 86 -14.65 -0.05 4.07
CA ILE A 86 -13.69 -1.07 3.62
C ILE A 86 -12.39 -0.98 4.43
N ILE A 87 -11.92 0.23 4.72
CA ILE A 87 -10.76 0.50 5.59
C ILE A 87 -11.18 1.32 6.81
N ASN A 88 -10.36 1.31 7.86
CA ASN A 88 -10.50 2.18 9.04
C ASN A 88 -11.87 2.13 9.77
N TRP A 89 -12.66 1.07 9.55
CA TRP A 89 -13.99 0.90 10.15
C TRP A 89 -13.95 0.49 11.64
N SER A 90 -12.81 0.01 12.13
CA SER A 90 -12.63 -0.42 13.53
C SER A 90 -11.85 0.61 14.35
N LEU A 91 -12.50 1.20 15.34
CA LEU A 91 -11.88 2.12 16.30
C LEU A 91 -10.77 1.45 17.13
N GLU A 92 -10.89 0.14 17.37
CA GLU A 92 -9.83 -0.63 18.03
C GLU A 92 -8.56 -0.60 17.18
N LEU A 93 -8.68 -0.84 15.87
CA LEU A 93 -7.52 -0.86 14.97
C LEU A 93 -6.98 0.55 14.74
N THR A 94 -7.84 1.54 14.50
CA THR A 94 -7.39 2.90 14.15
C THR A 94 -6.87 3.69 15.34
N GLU A 95 -7.68 3.81 16.40
CA GLU A 95 -7.41 4.71 17.52
C GLU A 95 -6.64 4.02 18.65
N THR A 96 -6.98 2.77 18.97
CA THR A 96 -6.37 2.07 20.11
C THR A 96 -5.02 1.45 19.74
N LEU A 97 -4.94 0.78 18.58
CA LEU A 97 -3.74 0.13 18.09
C LEU A 97 -2.94 0.98 17.08
N GLY A 98 -3.34 2.24 16.86
CA GLY A 98 -2.63 3.19 16.00
C GLY A 98 -2.45 2.74 14.55
N SER A 99 -3.26 1.80 14.06
CA SER A 99 -3.10 1.12 12.77
C SER A 99 -4.00 1.72 11.67
N ARG A 100 -4.30 3.01 11.77
CA ARG A 100 -5.03 3.76 10.74
C ARG A 100 -4.25 3.74 9.43
N LEU A 101 -4.94 3.40 8.34
CA LEU A 101 -4.38 3.36 6.99
C LEU A 101 -4.66 4.64 6.21
N TYR A 102 -3.64 5.11 5.50
CA TYR A 102 -3.68 6.30 4.66
C TYR A 102 -3.44 5.92 3.20
N ALA A 103 -4.36 6.32 2.31
CA ALA A 103 -4.30 6.12 0.87
C ALA A 103 -3.37 7.16 0.25
N LEU A 104 -2.17 6.74 -0.13
CA LEU A 104 -1.21 7.61 -0.81
C LEU A 104 -1.66 7.88 -2.23
N TRP A 105 -1.56 9.14 -2.65
CA TRP A 105 -1.75 9.50 -4.04
C TRP A 105 -0.64 8.91 -4.91
N ASN A 106 -1.00 8.48 -6.12
CA ASN A 106 -0.04 8.15 -7.16
C ASN A 106 -0.50 8.64 -8.53
N ARG A 107 0.40 8.56 -9.50
CA ARG A 107 0.13 8.98 -10.87
C ARG A 107 -0.81 7.97 -11.56
N SER A 108 -2.00 8.41 -11.94
CA SER A 108 -2.99 7.61 -12.69
C SER A 108 -2.60 7.39 -14.16
N ALA A 109 -1.36 6.98 -14.42
CA ALA A 109 -0.77 6.81 -15.76
C ALA A 109 -0.66 5.34 -16.19
N GLY A 110 -1.60 4.49 -15.75
CA GLY A 110 -1.66 3.06 -16.13
C GLY A 110 -0.64 2.14 -15.46
N ASN A 111 0.11 2.64 -14.47
CA ASN A 111 1.10 1.88 -13.68
C ASN A 111 0.73 1.82 -12.18
N CYS A 112 -0.50 2.17 -11.81
CA CYS A 112 -0.91 2.39 -10.42
C CYS A 112 -0.67 1.20 -9.49
N LEU A 113 -0.83 -0.05 -9.94
CA LEU A 113 -0.52 -1.24 -9.13
C LEU A 113 0.94 -1.25 -8.67
N LEU A 114 1.86 -0.97 -9.60
CA LEU A 114 3.29 -1.07 -9.38
C LEU A 114 3.82 0.15 -8.63
N ASP A 115 3.30 1.33 -8.96
CA ASP A 115 3.55 2.55 -8.20
C ASP A 115 3.09 2.39 -6.74
N SER A 116 1.89 1.83 -6.51
CA SER A 116 1.38 1.58 -5.16
C SER A 116 2.20 0.54 -4.40
N ALA A 117 2.62 -0.53 -5.07
CA ALA A 117 3.47 -1.55 -4.44
C ALA A 117 4.84 -0.99 -4.03
N LEU A 118 5.48 -0.18 -4.88
CA LEU A 118 6.75 0.48 -4.55
C LEU A 118 6.58 1.59 -3.52
N GLN A 119 5.42 2.28 -3.48
CA GLN A 119 5.11 3.23 -2.41
C GLN A 119 4.92 2.55 -1.07
N ALA A 120 4.16 1.45 -1.00
CA ALA A 120 3.92 0.69 0.23
C ALA A 120 5.19 0.02 0.80
N THR A 121 6.28 0.00 0.02
CA THR A 121 7.56 -0.62 0.38
C THR A 121 8.67 0.42 0.51
N TRP A 122 9.16 0.98 -0.60
CA TRP A 122 10.28 1.93 -0.61
C TRP A 122 9.86 3.42 -0.68
N GLY A 123 8.57 3.74 -0.71
CA GLY A 123 8.07 5.11 -0.77
C GLY A 123 8.30 5.81 -2.13
N VAL A 124 8.51 5.05 -3.21
CA VAL A 124 8.80 5.57 -4.56
C VAL A 124 7.83 5.01 -5.61
N PHE A 125 7.77 5.65 -6.77
CA PHE A 125 7.07 5.13 -7.96
C PHE A 125 7.95 4.23 -8.82
N ASP A 126 7.37 3.36 -9.64
CA ASP A 126 8.07 2.56 -10.67
C ASP A 126 8.33 3.43 -11.92
N ARG A 127 9.06 4.53 -11.74
CA ARG A 127 9.34 5.49 -12.84
C ARG A 127 10.11 4.85 -13.99
N ASP A 128 10.97 3.89 -13.69
CA ASP A 128 11.88 3.26 -14.66
C ASP A 128 11.29 1.96 -15.26
N ASN A 129 10.03 1.63 -14.91
CA ASN A 129 9.35 0.38 -15.29
C ASN A 129 10.15 -0.89 -14.96
N SER A 130 10.96 -0.81 -13.90
CA SER A 130 11.85 -1.90 -13.48
C SER A 130 11.03 -3.05 -12.90
N LEU A 131 10.08 -2.73 -12.01
CA LEU A 131 9.18 -3.71 -11.42
C LEU A 131 8.19 -4.23 -12.47
N ARG A 132 7.70 -3.37 -13.38
CA ARG A 132 6.83 -3.79 -14.49
C ARG A 132 7.48 -4.85 -15.36
N ARG A 133 8.74 -4.62 -15.76
CA ARG A 133 9.51 -5.56 -16.58
C ARG A 133 9.70 -6.88 -15.84
N VAL A 134 10.15 -6.83 -14.59
CA VAL A 134 10.36 -8.00 -13.74
C VAL A 134 9.08 -8.82 -13.54
N LEU A 135 7.93 -8.15 -13.38
CA LEU A 135 6.63 -8.78 -13.28
C LEU A 135 6.24 -9.48 -14.59
N GLY A 136 6.41 -8.82 -15.74
CA GLY A 136 6.13 -9.40 -17.05
C GLY A 136 7.03 -10.60 -17.36
N ASP A 137 8.33 -10.47 -17.13
CA ASP A 137 9.29 -11.56 -17.33
C ASP A 137 8.95 -12.75 -16.41
N SER A 138 8.60 -12.50 -15.15
CA SER A 138 8.17 -13.55 -14.22
C SER A 138 6.91 -14.28 -14.70
N LEU A 139 5.93 -13.55 -15.23
CA LEU A 139 4.68 -14.12 -15.71
C LEU A 139 4.90 -14.99 -16.96
N CYS A 140 5.76 -14.53 -17.87
CA CYS A 140 6.18 -15.28 -19.07
C CYS A 140 6.95 -16.55 -18.70
N GLU A 141 8.01 -16.41 -17.90
CA GLU A 141 8.96 -17.49 -17.62
C GLU A 141 8.40 -18.54 -16.68
N ALA A 142 7.46 -18.17 -15.81
CA ALA A 142 6.77 -19.10 -14.91
C ALA A 142 5.38 -19.51 -15.41
N ALA A 143 5.05 -19.28 -16.69
CA ALA A 143 3.74 -19.56 -17.26
C ALA A 143 3.28 -21.01 -17.05
N SER A 144 4.19 -21.99 -17.10
CA SER A 144 3.87 -23.41 -16.91
C SER A 144 3.27 -23.73 -15.53
N VAL A 145 3.57 -22.91 -14.51
CA VAL A 145 3.05 -23.06 -13.14
C VAL A 145 1.90 -22.10 -12.88
N LEU A 146 1.97 -20.89 -13.44
CA LEU A 146 1.00 -19.81 -13.22
C LEU A 146 -0.30 -20.03 -14.03
N TYR A 147 -0.20 -20.50 -15.28
CA TYR A 147 -1.34 -20.70 -16.16
C TYR A 147 -2.38 -21.70 -15.61
N PRO A 148 -2.01 -22.90 -15.11
CA PRO A 148 -3.00 -23.83 -14.56
C PRO A 148 -3.80 -23.21 -13.39
N ARG A 149 -3.13 -22.46 -12.53
CA ARG A 149 -3.73 -21.81 -11.35
C ARG A 149 -4.65 -20.66 -11.74
N TRP A 150 -4.23 -19.85 -12.72
CA TRP A 150 -5.08 -18.81 -13.31
C TRP A 150 -6.32 -19.41 -13.99
N ARG A 151 -6.13 -20.44 -14.82
CA ARG A 151 -7.21 -21.12 -15.54
C ARG A 151 -8.25 -21.71 -14.58
N GLU A 152 -7.80 -22.32 -13.49
CA GLU A 152 -8.71 -22.89 -12.49
C GLU A 152 -9.59 -21.81 -11.84
N ALA A 153 -8.99 -20.67 -11.47
CA ALA A 153 -9.72 -19.53 -10.90
C ALA A 153 -10.74 -18.94 -11.89
N GLU A 154 -10.36 -18.72 -13.15
CA GLU A 154 -11.28 -18.22 -14.18
C GLU A 154 -12.36 -19.25 -14.55
N ALA A 155 -12.03 -20.55 -14.56
CA ALA A 155 -13.01 -21.60 -14.80
C ALA A 155 -14.08 -21.67 -13.69
N LEU A 156 -13.70 -21.43 -12.42
CA LEU A 156 -14.67 -21.32 -11.33
C LEU A 156 -15.65 -20.16 -11.58
N GLN A 157 -15.14 -19.00 -12.01
CA GLN A 157 -15.96 -17.85 -12.34
C GLN A 157 -16.88 -18.11 -13.55
N ALA A 158 -16.37 -18.72 -14.61
CA ALA A 158 -17.15 -19.08 -15.79
C ALA A 158 -18.30 -20.04 -15.45
N ARG A 159 -18.04 -21.02 -14.57
CA ARG A 159 -19.07 -21.96 -14.08
C ARG A 159 -20.19 -21.27 -13.31
N LEU A 160 -19.88 -20.26 -12.50
CA LEU A 160 -20.90 -19.46 -11.80
C LEU A 160 -21.82 -18.70 -12.77
N LEU A 161 -21.34 -18.44 -13.99
CA LEU A 161 -22.08 -17.82 -15.08
C LEU A 161 -22.62 -18.84 -16.10
N HIS A 162 -22.56 -20.14 -15.76
CA HIS A 162 -23.03 -21.26 -16.58
C HIS A 162 -22.42 -21.34 -17.99
N PHE A 163 -21.15 -20.98 -18.15
CA PHE A 163 -20.41 -21.20 -19.41
C PHE A 163 -19.04 -21.85 -19.18
N SER A 164 -18.42 -22.30 -20.27
CA SER A 164 -17.08 -22.86 -20.30
C SER A 164 -16.37 -22.44 -21.59
N LEU A 165 -15.06 -22.22 -21.50
CA LEU A 165 -14.21 -21.90 -22.64
C LEU A 165 -13.48 -23.15 -23.12
N ASP A 166 -13.21 -23.23 -24.42
CA ASP A 166 -12.35 -24.26 -25.00
C ASP A 166 -10.85 -23.96 -24.78
N GLU A 167 -9.98 -24.92 -25.07
CA GLU A 167 -8.54 -24.77 -24.85
C GLU A 167 -7.93 -23.63 -25.67
N ALA A 168 -8.43 -23.35 -26.89
CA ALA A 168 -7.89 -22.28 -27.72
C ALA A 168 -8.20 -20.90 -27.12
N GLN A 169 -9.42 -20.71 -26.65
CA GLN A 169 -9.85 -19.51 -25.95
C GLN A 169 -9.03 -19.28 -24.67
N TRP A 170 -8.80 -20.34 -23.87
CA TRP A 170 -7.96 -20.21 -22.68
C TRP A 170 -6.52 -19.75 -22.99
N GLN A 171 -5.95 -20.25 -24.10
CA GLN A 171 -4.61 -19.85 -24.51
C GLN A 171 -4.58 -18.39 -25.03
N GLU A 172 -5.62 -17.97 -25.74
CA GLU A 172 -5.75 -16.58 -26.22
C GLU A 172 -5.91 -15.57 -25.06
N ASP A 173 -6.78 -15.89 -24.10
CA ASP A 173 -6.99 -15.08 -22.90
C ASP A 173 -5.71 -14.99 -22.06
N TRP A 174 -5.00 -16.10 -21.88
CA TRP A 174 -3.72 -16.12 -21.19
C TRP A 174 -2.66 -15.28 -21.91
N ALA A 175 -2.54 -15.43 -23.24
CA ALA A 175 -1.59 -14.64 -24.03
C ALA A 175 -1.89 -13.13 -23.94
N THR A 176 -3.18 -12.76 -23.94
CA THR A 176 -3.63 -11.38 -23.73
C THR A 176 -3.20 -10.88 -22.36
N LEU A 177 -3.50 -11.63 -21.30
CA LEU A 177 -3.13 -11.29 -19.92
C LEU A 177 -1.62 -11.07 -19.79
N VAL A 178 -0.80 -11.98 -20.34
CA VAL A 178 0.67 -11.88 -20.34
C VAL A 178 1.15 -10.60 -21.06
N SER A 179 0.51 -10.25 -22.17
CA SER A 179 0.88 -9.06 -22.95
C SER A 179 0.64 -7.74 -22.22
N LEU A 180 -0.30 -7.70 -21.27
CA LEU A 180 -0.62 -6.49 -20.50
C LEU A 180 0.60 -6.00 -19.71
N ALA A 181 1.37 -6.90 -19.09
CA ALA A 181 2.57 -6.53 -18.36
C ALA A 181 3.65 -5.91 -19.26
N ALA A 182 3.77 -6.42 -20.50
CA ALA A 182 4.75 -5.93 -21.48
C ALA A 182 4.39 -4.56 -22.07
N GLN A 183 3.10 -4.20 -22.11
CA GLN A 183 2.62 -2.92 -22.65
C GLN A 183 2.62 -1.83 -21.57
N PRO A 184 3.45 -0.77 -21.68
CA PRO A 184 3.44 0.31 -20.69
C PRO A 184 2.07 0.98 -20.60
N GLY A 185 1.58 1.19 -19.37
CA GLY A 185 0.30 1.88 -19.13
C GLY A 185 -0.95 1.01 -19.28
N SER A 186 -0.82 -0.25 -19.70
CA SER A 186 -1.97 -1.17 -19.72
C SER A 186 -2.39 -1.53 -18.30
N ALA A 187 -3.71 -1.58 -18.07
CA ALA A 187 -4.29 -1.99 -16.81
C ALA A 187 -3.90 -3.44 -16.49
N LEU A 188 -3.54 -3.70 -15.24
CA LEU A 188 -3.10 -5.02 -14.78
C LEU A 188 -4.24 -5.70 -14.02
N GLU A 189 -4.31 -7.02 -14.18
CA GLU A 189 -5.35 -7.88 -13.60
C GLU A 189 -4.91 -8.60 -12.30
N GLN A 190 -5.80 -9.35 -11.66
CA GLN A 190 -5.58 -10.04 -10.38
C GLN A 190 -4.35 -10.97 -10.43
N MET A 191 -4.11 -11.62 -11.57
CA MET A 191 -2.98 -12.52 -11.74
C MET A 191 -1.63 -11.80 -11.68
N HIS A 192 -1.61 -10.51 -12.04
CA HIS A 192 -0.45 -9.65 -11.87
C HIS A 192 -0.20 -9.33 -10.39
N VAL A 193 -1.26 -9.14 -9.60
CA VAL A 193 -1.14 -8.96 -8.13
C VAL A 193 -0.60 -10.24 -7.48
N PHE A 194 -1.11 -11.41 -7.89
CA PHE A 194 -0.63 -12.70 -7.42
C PHE A 194 0.85 -12.93 -7.76
N THR A 195 1.24 -12.66 -9.00
CA THR A 195 2.65 -12.77 -9.42
C THR A 195 3.53 -11.76 -8.69
N LEU A 196 3.04 -10.53 -8.48
CA LEU A 196 3.73 -9.50 -7.72
C LEU A 196 3.99 -9.91 -6.26
N ALA A 197 3.05 -10.62 -5.61
CA ALA A 197 3.28 -11.17 -4.27
C ALA A 197 4.50 -12.13 -4.24
N HIS A 198 4.71 -12.91 -5.31
CA HIS A 198 5.89 -13.78 -5.45
C HIS A 198 7.16 -12.99 -5.67
N VAL A 199 7.10 -11.94 -6.49
CA VAL A 199 8.23 -11.01 -6.71
C VAL A 199 8.63 -10.32 -5.42
N LEU A 200 7.66 -9.87 -4.61
CA LEU A 200 7.92 -9.24 -3.33
C LEU A 200 8.19 -10.23 -2.19
N ARG A 201 8.06 -11.55 -2.44
CA ARG A 201 8.19 -12.63 -1.45
C ARG A 201 7.38 -12.39 -0.17
N ARG A 202 6.23 -11.72 -0.29
CA ARG A 202 5.35 -11.43 0.85
C ARG A 202 3.90 -11.32 0.41
N PRO A 203 2.93 -11.57 1.30
CA PRO A 203 1.52 -11.42 0.95
C PRO A 203 1.14 -9.95 0.63
N ILE A 204 0.12 -9.78 -0.20
CA ILE A 204 -0.50 -8.50 -0.53
C ILE A 204 -1.97 -8.60 -0.11
N VAL A 205 -2.43 -7.67 0.72
CA VAL A 205 -3.84 -7.52 1.07
C VAL A 205 -4.41 -6.36 0.26
N VAL A 206 -5.42 -6.64 -0.55
CA VAL A 206 -6.12 -5.61 -1.34
C VAL A 206 -7.48 -5.35 -0.71
N TYR A 207 -7.65 -4.12 -0.23
CA TYR A 207 -8.91 -3.59 0.25
C TYR A 207 -9.55 -2.78 -0.86
N GLY A 208 -10.72 -3.19 -1.36
CA GLY A 208 -11.27 -2.54 -2.54
C GLY A 208 -12.76 -2.68 -2.68
N VAL A 209 -13.34 -1.77 -3.46
CA VAL A 209 -14.77 -1.81 -3.77
C VAL A 209 -15.09 -3.08 -4.56
N LYS A 210 -16.20 -3.72 -4.19
CA LYS A 210 -16.71 -4.91 -4.90
C LYS A 210 -17.13 -4.58 -6.32
N TYR A 211 -17.77 -3.43 -6.52
CA TYR A 211 -18.28 -3.00 -7.82
C TYR A 211 -17.61 -1.71 -8.26
N VAL A 212 -17.17 -1.69 -9.52
CA VAL A 212 -16.74 -0.46 -10.17
C VAL A 212 -17.99 0.31 -10.59
N LYS A 213 -18.12 1.55 -10.11
CA LYS A 213 -19.25 2.43 -10.44
C LYS A 213 -18.89 3.42 -11.54
N SER A 214 -19.86 3.77 -12.37
CA SER A 214 -19.77 4.87 -13.34
C SER A 214 -19.81 6.22 -12.61
N PHE A 215 -19.52 7.31 -13.33
CA PHE A 215 -19.66 8.68 -12.79
C PHE A 215 -21.10 9.02 -12.36
N ARG A 216 -22.10 8.24 -12.81
CA ARG A 216 -23.51 8.37 -12.41
C ARG A 216 -23.88 7.47 -11.23
N GLY A 217 -22.93 6.69 -10.71
CA GLY A 217 -23.13 5.75 -9.60
C GLY A 217 -23.62 4.36 -10.02
N GLU A 218 -23.76 4.08 -11.32
CA GLU A 218 -24.24 2.79 -11.84
C GLU A 218 -23.13 1.74 -11.77
N ALA A 219 -23.43 0.51 -11.37
CA ALA A 219 -22.45 -0.58 -11.35
C ALA A 219 -22.06 -0.98 -12.78
N LEU A 220 -20.82 -0.71 -13.18
CA LEU A 220 -20.26 -1.07 -14.48
C LEU A 220 -19.79 -2.52 -14.52
N GLY A 221 -19.36 -3.06 -13.38
CA GLY A 221 -18.85 -4.41 -13.30
C GLY A 221 -18.32 -4.76 -11.91
N TYR A 222 -18.04 -6.05 -11.73
CA TYR A 222 -17.44 -6.57 -10.50
C TYR A 222 -15.91 -6.45 -10.56
N ALA A 223 -15.31 -5.77 -9.59
CA ALA A 223 -13.89 -5.45 -9.58
C ALA A 223 -12.99 -6.69 -9.36
N ARG A 224 -13.45 -7.65 -8.55
CA ARG A 224 -12.72 -8.90 -8.21
C ARG A 224 -11.32 -8.73 -7.60
N PHE A 225 -10.91 -7.53 -7.19
CA PHE A 225 -9.56 -7.31 -6.63
C PHE A 225 -9.49 -7.42 -5.11
N GLU A 226 -10.60 -7.17 -4.39
CA GLU A 226 -10.64 -7.33 -2.93
C GLU A 226 -10.19 -8.75 -2.54
N GLY A 227 -9.27 -8.86 -1.59
CA GLY A 227 -8.81 -10.15 -1.10
C GLY A 227 -7.33 -10.22 -0.74
N ILE A 228 -6.89 -11.44 -0.50
CA ILE A 228 -5.55 -11.78 -0.04
C ILE A 228 -4.80 -12.53 -1.15
N TYR A 229 -3.63 -12.02 -1.52
CA TYR A 229 -2.73 -12.62 -2.50
C TYR A 229 -1.48 -13.14 -1.78
N ILE A 230 -1.29 -14.45 -1.79
CA ILE A 230 -0.21 -15.14 -1.07
C ILE A 230 0.77 -15.72 -2.09
N PRO A 231 2.09 -15.63 -1.86
CA PRO A 231 3.09 -16.21 -2.77
C PRO A 231 3.20 -17.75 -2.65
N LEU A 232 2.09 -18.46 -2.89
CA LEU A 232 1.89 -19.89 -2.63
C LEU A 232 2.80 -20.82 -3.44
N LEU A 233 3.46 -20.33 -4.49
CA LEU A 233 4.41 -21.10 -5.29
C LEU A 233 5.84 -21.06 -4.73
N TRP A 234 6.05 -20.31 -3.64
CA TRP A 234 7.26 -20.38 -2.84
C TRP A 234 7.09 -21.31 -1.63
N GLU A 235 8.23 -21.71 -1.05
CA GLU A 235 8.23 -22.27 0.29
C GLU A 235 7.95 -21.16 1.31
N PRO A 236 7.09 -21.38 2.33
CA PRO A 236 6.77 -20.35 3.32
C PRO A 236 8.01 -19.76 4.01
N SER A 237 9.03 -20.59 4.26
CA SER A 237 10.30 -20.17 4.88
C SER A 237 11.13 -19.22 4.01
N PHE A 238 10.84 -19.17 2.70
CA PHE A 238 11.46 -18.24 1.76
C PHE A 238 10.76 -16.87 1.73
N CYS A 239 9.58 -16.74 2.33
CA CYS A 239 8.77 -15.53 2.28
C CYS A 239 8.70 -14.80 3.63
N TRP A 240 8.49 -13.49 3.56
CA TRP A 240 8.17 -12.69 4.72
C TRP A 240 6.67 -12.75 4.98
N LYS A 241 6.32 -12.97 6.26
CA LYS A 241 4.93 -13.06 6.72
C LYS A 241 4.23 -11.71 6.90
N SER A 242 5.00 -10.63 6.94
CA SER A 242 4.47 -9.26 7.02
C SER A 242 3.92 -8.85 5.65
N PRO A 243 2.64 -8.49 5.50
CA PRO A 243 2.06 -8.12 4.21
C PRO A 243 2.23 -6.64 3.86
N ILE A 244 1.98 -6.27 2.60
CA ILE A 244 1.64 -4.88 2.23
C ILE A 244 0.13 -4.74 2.00
N ALA A 245 -0.38 -3.52 2.16
CA ALA A 245 -1.79 -3.20 1.93
C ALA A 245 -1.95 -2.26 0.72
N LEU A 246 -2.90 -2.58 -0.16
CA LEU A 246 -3.28 -1.77 -1.31
C LEU A 246 -4.77 -1.47 -1.27
N GLY A 247 -5.14 -0.25 -1.66
CA GLY A 247 -6.51 0.16 -1.91
C GLY A 247 -6.86 -0.04 -3.38
N TYR A 248 -8.11 -0.40 -3.69
CA TYR A 248 -8.61 -0.44 -5.06
C TYR A 248 -9.98 0.25 -5.19
N THR A 249 -10.03 1.32 -5.98
CA THR A 249 -11.26 2.05 -6.31
C THR A 249 -11.26 2.45 -7.79
N ARG A 250 -12.42 2.41 -8.45
CA ARG A 250 -12.62 2.93 -9.82
C ARG A 250 -11.54 2.57 -10.86
N GLY A 251 -10.97 1.37 -10.82
CA GLY A 251 -9.89 0.98 -11.75
C GLY A 251 -8.50 1.47 -11.38
N HIS A 252 -8.31 1.91 -10.14
CA HIS A 252 -7.08 2.52 -9.64
C HIS A 252 -6.62 1.85 -8.34
N PHE A 253 -5.33 1.56 -8.26
CA PHE A 253 -4.68 1.11 -7.04
C PHE A 253 -4.04 2.29 -6.31
N SER A 254 -4.07 2.26 -4.97
CA SER A 254 -3.35 3.18 -4.09
C SER A 254 -2.60 2.42 -3.01
N ALA A 255 -1.45 2.90 -2.57
CA ALA A 255 -0.78 2.33 -1.40
C ALA A 255 -1.57 2.70 -0.13
N LEU A 256 -1.86 1.71 0.72
CA LEU A 256 -2.44 1.95 2.04
C LEU A 256 -1.35 1.73 3.08
N VAL A 257 -0.88 2.83 3.68
CA VAL A 257 0.25 2.79 4.62
C VAL A 257 -0.20 3.24 6.01
N PRO A 258 0.31 2.64 7.08
CA PRO A 258 0.11 3.15 8.41
C PRO A 258 1.01 4.38 8.66
N MET A 259 0.75 5.07 9.75
CA MET A 259 1.79 5.88 10.38
C MET A 259 2.77 4.98 11.12
N GLU A 260 4.04 5.38 11.22
CA GLU A 260 5.03 4.68 12.05
C GLU A 260 4.45 4.46 13.46
N PRO A 261 4.30 3.20 13.90
CA PRO A 261 3.78 2.91 15.23
C PRO A 261 4.70 3.49 16.30
N GLU A 262 4.14 4.10 17.34
CA GLU A 262 4.99 4.57 18.44
C GLU A 262 5.65 3.37 19.13
N PRO A 263 6.95 3.47 19.50
CA PRO A 263 7.58 2.41 20.26
C PRO A 263 6.80 2.22 21.57
N GLU A 264 6.32 1.01 21.82
CA GLU A 264 5.67 0.68 23.09
C GLU A 264 6.62 1.03 24.24
N VAL A 265 6.22 1.95 25.11
CA VAL A 265 6.92 2.21 26.37
C VAL A 265 6.64 1.02 27.28
N ILE A 266 7.44 -0.04 27.15
CA ILE A 266 7.37 -1.20 28.04
C ILE A 266 7.76 -0.72 29.44
N SER A 267 6.75 -0.38 30.25
CA SER A 267 6.89 -0.22 31.70
C SER A 267 7.06 -1.61 32.32
N GLY A 268 8.28 -2.12 32.32
CA GLY A 268 8.60 -3.40 32.97
C GLY A 268 10.06 -3.79 32.77
N ALA A 269 10.84 -3.78 33.86
CA ALA A 269 12.19 -4.30 33.87
C ALA A 269 12.18 -5.81 33.57
N GLY A 270 12.66 -6.20 32.38
CA GLY A 270 12.92 -7.61 32.06
C GLY A 270 12.40 -8.15 30.72
N ALA A 271 11.99 -7.31 29.76
CA ALA A 271 11.69 -7.78 28.41
C ALA A 271 12.99 -7.93 27.60
N ASP A 272 13.32 -9.18 27.24
CA ASP A 272 14.42 -9.55 26.34
C ASP A 272 14.45 -8.67 25.07
N SER A 273 15.65 -8.33 24.64
CA SER A 273 16.00 -7.62 23.41
C SER A 273 15.49 -8.31 22.14
N ARG A 274 14.18 -8.30 21.89
CA ARG A 274 13.55 -8.91 20.71
C ARG A 274 12.75 -7.86 19.93
N ASN A 275 13.50 -7.21 19.04
CA ASN A 275 13.12 -6.44 17.86
C ASN A 275 12.63 -4.99 18.05
N ASP A 276 13.46 -4.05 17.57
CA ASP A 276 13.14 -2.67 17.19
C ASP A 276 12.07 -2.56 16.06
N LEU A 277 11.19 -3.55 15.91
CA LEU A 277 10.19 -3.59 14.82
C LEU A 277 8.84 -3.11 15.33
N GLN A 278 8.42 -1.97 14.79
CA GLN A 278 7.09 -1.43 14.98
C GLN A 278 6.06 -2.26 14.19
N VAL A 279 4.87 -2.47 14.75
CA VAL A 279 3.83 -3.32 14.13
C VAL A 279 2.54 -2.51 13.92
N ALA A 280 2.00 -2.58 12.71
CA ALA A 280 0.63 -2.18 12.40
C ALA A 280 -0.25 -3.41 12.19
N PHE A 281 -1.54 -3.32 12.50
CA PHE A 281 -2.50 -4.42 12.40
C PHE A 281 -3.43 -4.22 11.21
N LEU A 282 -3.44 -5.20 10.31
CA LEU A 282 -4.25 -5.19 9.09
C LEU A 282 -5.39 -6.20 9.20
N PRO A 283 -6.67 -5.81 9.12
CA PRO A 283 -7.78 -6.74 9.20
C PRO A 283 -7.79 -7.73 8.03
N LEU A 284 -7.85 -9.02 8.31
CA LEU A 284 -8.01 -10.06 7.28
C LEU A 284 -9.49 -10.38 7.00
N MET A 285 -10.38 -9.48 7.40
CA MET A 285 -11.83 -9.60 7.30
C MET A 285 -12.48 -8.27 6.95
N THR A 286 -13.71 -8.33 6.45
CA THR A 286 -14.58 -7.17 6.26
C THR A 286 -15.17 -6.66 7.59
N ALA A 287 -15.80 -5.48 7.58
CA ALA A 287 -16.52 -4.94 8.73
C ALA A 287 -17.61 -5.90 9.27
N ASP A 288 -18.21 -6.72 8.38
CA ASP A 288 -19.19 -7.76 8.73
C ASP A 288 -18.54 -9.06 9.26
N ARG A 289 -17.25 -9.01 9.59
CA ARG A 289 -16.43 -10.14 10.08
C ARG A 289 -16.37 -11.33 9.11
N GLN A 290 -16.55 -11.08 7.82
CA GLN A 290 -16.34 -12.10 6.78
C GLN A 290 -14.88 -12.12 6.37
N LEU A 291 -14.28 -13.32 6.30
CA LEU A 291 -12.90 -13.46 5.86
C LEU A 291 -12.72 -12.91 4.44
N LEU A 292 -11.63 -12.16 4.22
CA LEU A 292 -11.27 -11.71 2.87
C LEU A 292 -10.97 -12.92 1.97
N PRO A 293 -11.40 -12.92 0.69
CA PRO A 293 -11.19 -14.07 -0.18
C PRO A 293 -9.71 -14.28 -0.47
N LEU A 294 -9.26 -15.53 -0.44
CA LEU A 294 -7.91 -15.90 -0.86
C LEU A 294 -7.90 -16.14 -2.37
N HIS A 295 -7.05 -15.41 -3.08
CA HIS A 295 -6.99 -15.48 -4.53
C HIS A 295 -6.20 -16.70 -5.03
N PHE A 296 -6.66 -17.24 -6.16
CA PHE A 296 -6.03 -18.31 -6.93
C PHE A 296 -5.87 -19.66 -6.22
N LEU A 297 -6.54 -19.93 -5.10
CA LEU A 297 -6.48 -21.26 -4.47
C LEU A 297 -6.84 -22.38 -5.46
N THR A 298 -6.05 -23.45 -5.44
CA THR A 298 -6.37 -24.69 -6.16
C THR A 298 -7.50 -25.43 -5.46
N GLN A 299 -8.15 -26.37 -6.14
CA GLN A 299 -9.23 -27.17 -5.58
C GLN A 299 -8.83 -27.94 -4.31
N GLY A 300 -7.54 -28.30 -4.18
CA GLY A 300 -7.02 -28.95 -2.97
C GLY A 300 -6.73 -27.99 -1.82
N GLU A 301 -6.69 -26.68 -2.05
CA GLU A 301 -6.45 -25.64 -1.06
C GLU A 301 -7.75 -24.98 -0.58
N VAL A 302 -8.80 -24.98 -1.40
CA VAL A 302 -10.14 -24.51 -1.02
C VAL A 302 -10.65 -25.26 0.22
N GLY A 303 -11.16 -24.51 1.20
CA GLY A 303 -11.59 -25.04 2.51
C GLY A 303 -10.48 -25.11 3.56
N ARG A 304 -9.23 -24.76 3.21
CA ARG A 304 -8.08 -24.69 4.14
C ARG A 304 -7.58 -23.25 4.36
N GLU A 305 -8.42 -22.26 4.12
CA GLU A 305 -8.06 -20.84 4.11
C GLU A 305 -7.44 -20.40 5.45
N GLU A 306 -8.01 -20.81 6.58
CA GLU A 306 -7.47 -20.47 7.90
C GLU A 306 -6.09 -21.07 8.17
N GLU A 307 -5.86 -22.31 7.72
CA GLU A 307 -4.56 -22.98 7.86
C GLU A 307 -3.51 -22.25 7.02
N ILE A 308 -3.87 -21.91 5.76
CA ILE A 308 -3.02 -21.14 4.85
C ILE A 308 -2.70 -19.78 5.48
N ILE A 309 -3.69 -19.05 6.00
CA ILE A 309 -3.42 -17.75 6.65
C ILE A 309 -2.43 -17.90 7.80
N LYS A 310 -2.63 -18.87 8.71
CA LYS A 310 -1.72 -19.10 9.85
C LYS A 310 -0.29 -19.46 9.42
N GLN A 311 -0.16 -20.18 8.31
CA GLN A 311 1.14 -20.55 7.75
C GLN A 311 1.86 -19.34 7.15
N TRP A 312 1.14 -18.46 6.45
CA TRP A 312 1.71 -17.41 5.60
C TRP A 312 1.73 -16.01 6.23
N PHE A 313 1.02 -15.80 7.33
CA PHE A 313 0.99 -14.53 8.07
C PHE A 313 1.48 -14.71 9.50
N ASP A 314 1.96 -13.61 10.09
CA ASP A 314 2.02 -13.44 11.53
C ASP A 314 0.66 -12.83 11.93
N CYS A 315 -0.31 -13.68 12.27
CA CYS A 315 -1.67 -13.25 12.56
C CYS A 315 -2.02 -13.41 14.05
N CYS A 316 -2.88 -12.53 14.55
CA CYS A 316 -3.46 -12.64 15.88
C CYS A 316 -4.95 -12.23 15.84
N VAL A 317 -5.65 -12.50 16.94
CA VAL A 317 -7.01 -12.02 17.15
C VAL A 317 -6.95 -10.93 18.21
N THR A 318 -7.49 -9.76 17.91
CA THR A 318 -7.56 -8.64 18.87
C THR A 318 -8.55 -8.91 20.00
N ASP A 319 -8.56 -8.07 21.03
CA ASP A 319 -9.52 -8.17 22.14
C ASP A 319 -10.97 -8.02 21.65
N GLY A 320 -11.19 -7.20 20.61
CA GLY A 320 -12.46 -7.06 19.90
C GLY A 320 -12.85 -8.26 19.01
N GLY A 321 -12.04 -9.31 18.99
CA GLY A 321 -12.26 -10.53 18.22
C GLY A 321 -11.96 -10.36 16.72
N LEU A 322 -11.06 -9.46 16.35
CA LEU A 322 -10.68 -9.21 14.95
C LEU A 322 -9.43 -10.01 14.59
N LEU A 323 -9.55 -10.94 13.64
CA LEU A 323 -8.42 -11.57 12.95
C LEU A 323 -7.67 -10.52 12.11
N VAL A 324 -6.43 -10.27 12.50
CA VAL A 324 -5.54 -9.29 11.89
C VAL A 324 -4.19 -9.93 11.54
N ALA A 325 -3.56 -9.42 10.49
CA ALA A 325 -2.16 -9.64 10.18
C ALA A 325 -1.28 -8.54 10.79
N GLN A 326 -0.13 -8.94 11.32
CA GLN A 326 0.90 -8.02 11.79
C GLN A 326 1.78 -7.57 10.62
N GLN A 327 1.65 -6.30 10.24
CA GLN A 327 2.56 -5.64 9.33
C GLN A 327 3.74 -5.06 10.12
N LYS A 328 4.89 -5.71 10.01
CA LYS A 328 6.16 -5.24 10.54
C LYS A 328 6.70 -4.09 9.67
N VAL A 329 7.01 -2.98 10.33
CA VAL A 329 7.66 -1.79 9.76
C VAL A 329 9.12 -1.78 10.21
N PRO A 330 10.06 -2.26 9.38
CA PRO A 330 11.48 -2.21 9.70
C PRO A 330 12.00 -0.78 9.62
N ARG A 331 13.13 -0.52 10.28
CA ARG A 331 13.83 0.76 10.15
C ARG A 331 14.16 1.04 8.69
N SER A 332 13.71 2.19 8.20
CA SER A 332 13.95 2.66 6.84
C SER A 332 15.45 2.78 6.52
N SER A 333 15.82 2.48 5.27
CA SER A 333 17.18 2.67 4.79
C SER A 333 17.56 4.16 4.78
N HIS A 334 18.87 4.47 4.78
CA HIS A 334 19.33 5.85 4.80
C HIS A 334 18.80 6.67 3.60
N LEU A 335 18.63 6.04 2.43
CA LEU A 335 18.11 6.71 1.23
C LEU A 335 16.63 7.08 1.39
N VAL A 336 15.83 6.17 1.96
CA VAL A 336 14.40 6.44 2.23
C VAL A 336 14.28 7.56 3.26
N LEU A 337 15.08 7.51 4.34
CA LEU A 337 15.10 8.56 5.35
C LEU A 337 15.51 9.92 4.77
N GLN A 338 16.54 9.96 3.92
CA GLN A 338 16.97 11.17 3.23
C GLN A 338 15.86 11.75 2.34
N MET A 339 15.18 10.90 1.56
CA MET A 339 14.08 11.32 0.70
C MET A 339 12.91 11.90 1.51
N VAL A 340 12.53 11.22 2.60
CA VAL A 340 11.45 11.65 3.50
C VAL A 340 11.81 12.96 4.21
N ASP A 341 13.04 13.10 4.71
CA ASP A 341 13.50 14.33 5.39
C ASP A 341 13.48 15.54 4.45
N GLN A 342 13.96 15.39 3.21
CA GLN A 342 13.89 16.44 2.20
C GLN A 342 12.45 16.88 1.90
N TRP A 343 11.51 15.94 1.95
CA TRP A 343 10.09 16.22 1.77
C TRP A 343 9.48 16.93 2.98
N LEU A 344 9.77 16.47 4.21
CA LEU A 344 9.29 17.08 5.45
C LEU A 344 9.82 18.51 5.65
N GLU A 345 11.03 18.80 5.19
CA GLU A 345 11.62 20.14 5.25
C GLU A 345 10.77 21.21 4.56
N ALA A 346 9.97 20.84 3.54
CA ALA A 346 9.01 21.76 2.93
C ALA A 346 7.91 22.21 3.90
N TYR A 347 7.48 21.32 4.80
CA TYR A 347 6.40 21.57 5.77
C TYR A 347 6.90 22.16 7.09
N ARG A 348 8.13 21.84 7.50
CA ARG A 348 8.80 22.51 8.64
C ARG A 348 8.86 24.02 8.44
N LYS A 349 9.06 24.48 7.21
CA LYS A 349 9.07 25.91 6.83
C LYS A 349 7.70 26.59 6.90
N LEU A 350 6.62 25.80 6.81
CA LEU A 350 5.24 26.29 6.92
C LEU A 350 4.75 26.34 8.36
N SER A 351 5.36 25.55 9.25
CA SER A 351 5.10 25.65 10.67
C SER A 351 5.48 27.06 11.11
N PRO A 352 4.55 27.83 11.72
CA PRO A 352 4.92 29.11 12.27
C PRO A 352 6.02 28.84 13.29
N ARG A 353 7.26 29.21 12.95
CA ARG A 353 8.31 29.39 13.96
C ARG A 353 7.64 30.12 15.10
N HIS A 354 7.78 29.62 16.32
CA HIS A 354 7.45 30.31 17.55
C HIS A 354 7.84 31.79 17.38
N ARG A 355 6.89 32.65 16.96
CA ARG A 355 7.02 34.10 16.96
C ARG A 355 6.64 34.51 18.38
N LEU A 356 7.42 34.02 19.32
CA LEU A 356 7.45 34.51 20.68
C LEU A 356 8.91 34.93 20.88
N THR A 357 9.05 36.20 21.28
CA THR A 357 10.29 36.97 21.50
C THR A 357 10.99 37.49 20.25
N ASP A 358 10.42 38.54 19.65
CA ASP A 358 11.21 39.76 19.49
C ASP A 358 10.30 41.00 19.53
N SER A 359 10.72 41.97 20.35
CA SER A 359 10.23 43.34 20.54
C SER A 359 8.80 43.60 21.06
N GLN A 360 8.60 43.30 22.35
CA GLN A 360 8.07 44.36 23.23
C GLN A 360 9.12 45.50 23.27
N SER A 361 8.99 46.48 22.38
CA SER A 361 9.67 47.76 22.52
C SER A 361 8.85 48.83 21.79
N GLY A 362 8.02 49.54 22.55
CA GLY A 362 7.20 50.62 22.01
C GLY A 362 6.19 51.19 23.00
N TYR A 363 6.51 51.22 24.31
CA TYR A 363 5.85 52.16 25.21
C TYR A 363 6.44 53.54 24.91
N SER A 364 5.77 54.31 24.05
CA SER A 364 6.05 55.74 23.89
C SER A 364 5.46 56.45 25.10
N SER A 365 6.34 56.89 25.99
CA SER A 365 6.07 57.79 27.11
C SER A 365 6.74 59.12 26.80
N ASP A 366 5.99 60.04 26.19
CA ASP A 366 6.27 61.48 26.22
C ASP A 366 4.98 62.08 26.82
N GLY A 367 4.95 62.77 27.95
CA GLY A 367 5.94 63.68 28.50
C GLY A 367 5.40 65.10 28.42
N ASP A 368 4.19 65.35 28.95
CA ASP A 368 3.66 66.71 29.12
C ASP A 368 4.47 67.42 30.20
N SER A 369 5.30 68.36 29.79
CA SER A 369 5.93 69.34 30.66
C SER A 369 5.12 70.63 30.61
N ASP A 370 4.30 70.83 31.63
CA ASP A 370 3.81 72.15 32.05
C ASP A 370 4.99 72.96 32.62
N GLN A 371 5.23 74.16 32.08
CA GLN A 371 5.89 75.24 32.80
C GLN A 371 5.52 76.61 32.22
N GLU A 372 4.87 77.38 33.10
CA GLU A 372 4.73 78.85 33.22
C GLU A 372 3.95 79.67 32.18
#